data_AF-A0A098QUK9-F1
#
_entry.id   AF-A0A098QUK9-F1
#
_cell.length_a   1.000
_cell.length_b   1.000
_cell.length_c   1.000
_cell.angle_alpha   90.00
_cell.angle_beta   90.00
_cell.angle_gamma   90.00
#
_symmetry.space_group_name_H-M   'P 1'
#
loop_
_entity.id
_entity.type
_entity.pdbx_description
1 polymer ?
#
loop_
_entity_poly.entity_id
_entity_poly.type
_entity_poly.pdbx_seq_one_letter_code
_entity_poly.pdbx_strand_id
1 'polypeptide(L)'
;MKETQDVQQPLVENKSVRQRPDEGFRRWFMNDYFDLIVWYRDVSGPVQGFQLCYSRHRGERAFTWQSDSAASHFVSDGTDGQGISRLATGILTGDAGPVPPRVLSRLEAEQGDLPDELLTLILQHVGDYNDRLSRN
;
A
#
# COMPACT_ATOMS: atom_id res chain seq x y z
N MET A 1 12.88 2.93 -28.07
CA MET A 1 12.44 3.22 -26.69
C MET A 1 11.92 1.91 -26.14
N LYS A 2 12.61 1.31 -25.17
CA LYS A 2 12.15 0.03 -24.61
C LYS A 2 10.96 0.34 -23.71
N GLU A 3 9.78 -0.10 -24.14
CA GLU A 3 8.61 -0.21 -23.29
C GLU A 3 9.03 -1.13 -22.13
N THR A 4 9.26 -0.57 -20.96
CA THR A 4 9.45 -1.37 -19.75
C THR A 4 8.13 -2.08 -19.52
N GLN A 5 8.02 -3.31 -20.02
CA GLN A 5 6.93 -4.20 -19.63
C GLN A 5 6.97 -4.28 -18.11
N ASP A 6 5.91 -3.80 -17.50
CA ASP A 6 5.70 -3.87 -16.07
C ASP A 6 5.46 -5.35 -15.74
N VAL A 7 6.56 -6.08 -15.49
CA VAL A 7 6.55 -7.53 -15.28
C VAL A 7 5.79 -7.79 -13.99
N GLN A 8 4.75 -8.62 -14.07
CA GLN A 8 4.04 -9.04 -12.88
C GLN A 8 4.96 -9.93 -12.03
N GLN A 9 5.17 -9.52 -10.78
CA GLN A 9 6.03 -10.23 -9.83
C GLN A 9 5.26 -10.48 -8.55
N PRO A 10 5.44 -11.64 -7.89
CA PRO A 10 4.79 -11.88 -6.61
C PRO A 10 5.29 -10.88 -5.55
N LEU A 11 4.40 -10.46 -4.66
CA LEU A 11 4.75 -9.75 -3.44
C LEU A 11 5.61 -10.65 -2.54
N VAL A 12 6.76 -10.12 -2.10
CA VAL A 12 7.66 -10.82 -1.20
C VAL A 12 7.69 -10.11 0.14
N GLU A 13 7.59 -10.86 1.24
CA GLU A 13 7.71 -10.28 2.58
C GLU A 13 9.17 -9.95 2.90
N ASN A 14 9.43 -8.67 3.20
CA ASN A 14 10.69 -8.26 3.80
C ASN A 14 10.66 -8.56 5.31
N LYS A 15 11.41 -9.60 5.71
CA LYS A 15 11.50 -10.02 7.13
C LYS A 15 12.51 -9.20 7.94
N SER A 16 13.37 -8.41 7.29
CA SER A 16 14.43 -7.62 7.92
C SER A 16 14.00 -6.19 8.24
N VAL A 17 12.68 -5.96 8.30
CA VAL A 17 12.11 -4.65 8.60
C VAL A 17 12.39 -4.30 10.05
N ARG A 18 12.99 -3.13 10.27
CA ARG A 18 13.23 -2.60 11.61
C ARG A 18 11.90 -2.55 12.38
N GLN A 19 11.84 -3.18 13.55
CA GLN A 19 10.73 -3.09 14.49
C GLN A 19 11.09 -2.06 15.56
N ARG A 20 10.19 -1.13 15.87
CA ARG A 20 10.38 -0.14 16.94
C ARG A 20 9.38 -0.45 18.06
N PRO A 21 9.84 -0.64 19.32
CA PRO A 21 8.97 -1.10 20.41
C PRO A 21 7.75 -0.21 20.67
N ASP A 22 7.88 1.07 20.35
CA ASP A 22 6.89 2.14 20.55
C ASP A 22 5.95 2.35 19.35
N GLU A 23 6.23 1.74 18.19
CA GLU A 23 5.45 1.91 16.95
C GLU A 23 4.60 0.68 16.60
N GLY A 24 4.59 -0.34 17.47
CA GLY A 24 3.90 -1.62 17.22
C GLY A 24 4.71 -2.57 16.35
N PHE A 25 4.04 -3.61 15.82
CA PHE A 25 4.64 -4.58 14.90
C PHE A 25 4.26 -4.23 13.47
N ARG A 26 5.20 -4.35 12.53
CA ARG A 26 4.94 -4.09 11.11
C ARG A 26 5.48 -5.17 10.20
N ARG A 27 4.71 -5.44 9.14
CA ARG A 27 5.12 -6.29 8.02
C ARG A 27 5.20 -5.44 6.77
N TRP A 28 6.18 -5.71 5.92
CA TRP A 28 6.34 -5.02 4.64
C TRP A 28 6.42 -6.06 3.54
N PHE A 29 5.51 -5.95 2.58
CA PHE A 29 5.50 -6.74 1.36
C PHE A 29 5.82 -5.81 0.20
N MET A 30 6.65 -6.26 -0.73
CA MET A 30 7.05 -5.43 -1.86
C MET A 30 7.29 -6.25 -3.12
N ASN A 31 7.05 -5.61 -4.24
CA ASN A 31 7.54 -6.02 -5.55
C ASN A 31 7.90 -4.75 -6.36
N ASP A 32 8.10 -4.90 -7.67
CA ASP A 32 8.45 -3.76 -8.52
C ASP A 32 7.33 -2.70 -8.65
N TYR A 33 6.06 -3.10 -8.46
CA TYR A 33 4.90 -2.22 -8.61
C TYR A 33 4.31 -1.72 -7.29
N PHE A 34 4.32 -2.54 -6.24
CA PHE A 34 3.68 -2.34 -4.94
C PHE A 34 4.70 -2.21 -3.80
N ASP A 35 4.39 -1.30 -2.87
CA ASP A 35 4.77 -1.45 -1.47
C ASP A 35 3.52 -1.56 -0.62
N LEU A 36 3.46 -2.59 0.22
CA LEU A 36 2.39 -2.76 1.18
C LEU A 36 2.99 -2.86 2.57
N ILE A 37 2.62 -1.92 3.43
CA ILE A 37 3.03 -1.90 4.82
C ILE A 37 1.80 -2.12 5.67
N VAL A 38 1.86 -3.12 6.55
CA VAL A 38 0.78 -3.47 7.46
C VAL A 38 1.26 -3.25 8.89
N TRP A 39 0.50 -2.47 9.65
CA TRP A 39 0.76 -2.19 11.06
C TRP A 39 -0.17 -3.03 11.94
N TYR A 40 0.38 -3.57 13.01
CA TYR A 40 -0.29 -4.37 14.01
C TYR A 40 -0.06 -3.76 15.39
N ARG A 41 -0.99 -3.98 16.31
CA ARG A 41 -0.83 -3.55 17.70
C ARG A 41 0.39 -4.20 18.35
N ASP A 42 0.61 -5.48 18.09
CA ASP A 42 1.71 -6.30 18.55
C ASP A 42 1.88 -7.51 17.60
N VAL A 43 2.85 -8.39 17.84
CA VAL A 43 3.21 -9.51 16.94
C VAL A 43 2.03 -10.45 16.65
N SER A 44 1.12 -10.62 17.60
CA SER A 44 -0.07 -11.47 17.47
C SER A 44 -1.37 -10.67 17.56
N GLY A 45 -1.27 -9.35 17.52
CA GLY A 45 -2.38 -8.42 17.71
C GLY A 45 -3.17 -8.20 16.42
N PRO A 46 -4.31 -7.50 16.51
CA PRO A 46 -5.08 -7.14 15.33
C PRO A 46 -4.31 -6.16 14.43
N VAL A 47 -4.65 -6.17 13.14
CA VAL A 47 -4.21 -5.13 12.20
C VAL A 47 -4.77 -3.78 12.65
N GLN A 48 -3.89 -2.80 12.79
CA GLN A 48 -4.22 -1.42 13.17
C GLN A 48 -4.31 -0.50 11.96
N GLY A 49 -3.68 -0.87 10.85
CA GLY A 49 -3.73 -0.10 9.62
C GLY A 49 -2.87 -0.71 8.54
N PHE A 50 -2.99 -0.17 7.34
CA PHE A 50 -2.05 -0.47 6.26
C PHE A 50 -1.90 0.72 5.32
N GLN A 51 -0.80 0.71 4.58
CA GLN A 51 -0.57 1.61 3.46
C GLN A 51 -0.19 0.79 2.24
N LEU A 52 -0.96 0.96 1.17
CA LEU A 52 -0.73 0.37 -0.15
C LEU A 52 -0.24 1.47 -1.09
N CYS A 53 1.05 1.45 -1.40
CA CYS A 53 1.66 2.30 -2.42
C CYS A 53 1.76 1.54 -3.75
N TYR A 54 1.47 2.23 -4.85
CA TYR A 54 1.53 1.63 -6.19
C TYR A 54 1.91 2.67 -7.26
N SER A 55 2.20 2.19 -8.47
CA SER A 55 2.63 3.03 -9.62
C SER A 55 3.94 3.78 -9.38
N ARG A 56 4.93 3.15 -8.74
CA ARG A 56 6.25 3.71 -8.38
C ARG A 56 6.99 4.46 -9.50
N HIS A 57 6.71 4.13 -10.76
CA HIS A 57 7.35 4.74 -11.94
C HIS A 57 6.50 5.80 -12.67
N ARG A 58 5.20 5.95 -12.34
CA ARG A 58 4.28 6.86 -13.03
C ARG A 58 3.24 7.44 -12.08
N GLY A 59 3.65 8.40 -11.27
CA GLY A 59 2.76 9.06 -10.30
C GLY A 59 2.39 8.11 -9.18
N GLU A 60 3.31 7.95 -8.23
CA GLU A 60 3.14 7.10 -7.06
C GLU A 60 1.88 7.52 -6.29
N ARG A 61 1.05 6.54 -5.94
CA ARG A 61 -0.18 6.75 -5.18
C ARG A 61 -0.14 5.88 -3.95
N ALA A 62 -0.68 6.39 -2.85
CA ALA A 62 -0.72 5.69 -1.57
C ALA A 62 -2.16 5.68 -1.04
N PHE A 63 -2.75 4.51 -0.91
CA PHE A 63 -3.97 4.31 -0.14
C PHE A 63 -3.60 3.94 1.29
N THR A 64 -4.10 4.71 2.26
CA THR A 64 -3.84 4.49 3.69
C THR A 64 -5.16 4.29 4.42
N TRP A 65 -5.25 3.19 5.17
CA TRP A 65 -6.33 2.94 6.12
C TRP A 65 -5.75 2.73 7.51
N GLN A 66 -6.40 3.30 8.53
CA GLN A 66 -6.07 3.09 9.94
C GLN A 66 -7.38 2.85 10.71
N SER A 67 -7.32 2.07 11.78
CA SER A 67 -8.50 1.66 12.56
C SER A 67 -9.13 2.82 13.34
N ASP A 68 -8.36 3.86 13.64
CA ASP A 68 -8.75 5.04 14.40
C ASP A 68 -8.99 6.30 13.54
N SER A 69 -8.76 6.22 12.23
CA SER A 69 -8.92 7.35 11.30
C SER A 69 -9.71 7.00 10.05
N ALA A 70 -10.19 8.02 9.33
CA ALA A 70 -10.76 7.81 8.00
C ALA A 70 -9.69 7.29 7.03
N ALA A 71 -10.09 6.41 6.10
CA ALA A 71 -9.25 6.01 4.98
C ALA A 71 -8.97 7.21 4.06
N SER A 72 -7.81 7.21 3.43
CA SER A 72 -7.36 8.29 2.56
C SER A 72 -6.54 7.75 1.39
N HIS A 73 -6.63 8.41 0.24
CA HIS A 73 -5.91 8.04 -0.97
C HIS A 73 -5.23 9.28 -1.53
N PHE A 74 -3.90 9.26 -1.54
CA PHE A 74 -3.09 10.43 -1.90
C PHE A 74 -2.21 10.15 -3.11
N VAL A 75 -1.85 11.22 -3.82
CA VAL A 75 -0.79 11.21 -4.83
C VAL A 75 0.49 11.73 -4.17
N SER A 76 1.63 11.07 -4.40
CA SER A 76 2.92 11.64 -4.02
C SER A 76 3.40 12.57 -5.12
N ASP A 77 3.70 13.83 -4.78
CA ASP A 77 4.40 14.75 -5.68
C ASP A 77 5.90 14.38 -5.68
N GLY A 78 6.28 13.56 -6.66
CA GLY A 78 7.62 12.99 -6.74
C GLY A 78 8.64 14.05 -7.14
N THR A 79 9.44 14.54 -6.19
CA THR A 79 10.73 15.15 -6.52
C THR A 79 11.79 14.04 -6.61
N ASP A 80 11.93 13.46 -7.80
CA ASP A 80 13.06 12.76 -8.46
C ASP A 80 14.23 12.12 -7.65
N GLY A 81 14.05 11.72 -6.39
CA GLY A 81 15.06 11.06 -5.58
C GLY A 81 14.96 9.54 -5.66
N GLN A 82 15.95 8.88 -6.28
CA GLN A 82 16.17 7.44 -6.16
C GLN A 82 16.70 7.11 -4.75
N GLY A 83 16.00 6.22 -4.03
CA GLY A 83 16.53 5.58 -2.83
C GLY A 83 15.55 5.56 -1.66
N ILE A 84 15.22 4.33 -1.20
CA ILE A 84 14.98 3.74 0.14
C ILE A 84 14.56 4.64 1.34
N SER A 85 14.20 5.91 1.14
CA SER A 85 13.88 6.92 2.16
C SER A 85 12.49 7.53 1.98
N ARG A 86 11.56 6.84 1.30
CA ARG A 86 10.18 7.34 1.08
C ARG A 86 9.21 7.08 2.23
N LEU A 87 9.59 6.33 3.26
CA LEU A 87 8.75 6.16 4.44
C LEU A 87 8.61 7.41 5.32
N ALA A 88 9.35 8.49 5.03
CA ALA A 88 9.36 9.66 5.91
C ALA A 88 9.22 11.04 5.22
N THR A 89 9.31 11.17 3.89
CA THR A 89 9.34 12.52 3.26
C THR A 89 8.67 12.64 1.88
N GLY A 90 7.83 11.69 1.46
CA GLY A 90 6.89 11.96 0.37
C GLY A 90 5.75 12.82 0.90
N ILE A 91 5.65 14.10 0.48
CA ILE A 91 4.46 14.88 0.80
C ILE A 91 3.31 14.25 0.02
N LEU A 92 2.41 13.58 0.75
CA LEU A 92 1.16 13.07 0.22
C LEU A 92 0.26 14.28 -0.06
N THR A 93 0.16 14.65 -1.34
CA THR A 93 -0.57 15.84 -1.79
C THR A 93 -1.84 15.43 -2.53
N GLY A 94 -2.97 16.00 -2.12
CA GLY A 94 -4.24 15.91 -2.86
C GLY A 94 -4.97 14.57 -2.74
N ASP A 95 -6.23 14.54 -3.21
CA ASP A 95 -7.06 13.34 -3.27
C ASP A 95 -6.82 12.62 -4.61
N ALA A 96 -6.42 11.34 -4.55
CA ALA A 96 -6.18 10.51 -5.73
C ALA A 96 -7.47 9.87 -6.30
N GLY A 97 -8.63 10.18 -5.72
CA GLY A 97 -9.94 9.66 -6.09
C GLY A 97 -10.10 8.19 -5.72
N PRO A 98 -10.99 7.43 -6.38
CA PRO A 98 -11.12 6.01 -6.12
C PRO A 98 -9.86 5.24 -6.54
N VAL A 99 -9.53 4.18 -5.79
CA VAL A 99 -8.47 3.24 -6.18
C VAL A 99 -8.94 2.48 -7.42
N PRO A 100 -8.18 2.49 -8.53
CA PRO A 100 -8.63 1.86 -9.78
C PRO A 100 -8.80 0.33 -9.65
N PRO A 101 -9.84 -0.28 -10.24
CA PRO A 101 -10.06 -1.73 -10.17
C PRO A 101 -8.87 -2.56 -10.65
N ARG A 102 -8.14 -2.08 -11.66
CA ARG A 102 -6.92 -2.74 -12.18
C ARG A 102 -5.83 -2.91 -11.12
N VAL A 103 -5.78 -2.03 -10.10
CA VAL A 103 -4.80 -2.13 -9.00
C VAL A 103 -5.18 -3.28 -8.09
N LEU A 104 -6.48 -3.46 -7.82
CA LEU A 104 -7.00 -4.56 -7.01
C LEU A 104 -6.82 -5.91 -7.71
N SER A 105 -7.21 -6.01 -8.99
CA SER A 105 -7.02 -7.25 -9.76
C SER A 105 -5.54 -7.64 -9.89
N ARG A 106 -4.66 -6.65 -9.93
CA ARG A 106 -3.22 -6.88 -9.94
C ARG A 106 -2.71 -7.35 -8.58
N LEU A 107 -3.18 -6.75 -7.49
CA LEU A 107 -2.82 -7.18 -6.13
C LEU A 107 -3.23 -8.64 -5.89
N GLU A 108 -4.41 -9.04 -6.36
CA GLU A 108 -4.87 -10.43 -6.31
C GLU A 108 -3.96 -11.38 -7.11
N ALA A 109 -3.58 -10.98 -8.34
CA ALA A 109 -2.69 -11.79 -9.18
C ALA A 109 -1.26 -11.87 -8.63
N GLU A 110 -0.80 -10.84 -7.92
CA GLU A 110 0.56 -10.71 -7.40
C GLU A 110 0.66 -11.00 -5.90
N GLN A 111 -0.36 -11.64 -5.31
CA GLN A 111 -0.45 -11.87 -3.86
C GLN A 111 0.83 -12.43 -3.23
N GLY A 112 1.50 -13.41 -3.88
CA GLY A 112 2.78 -13.94 -3.41
C GLY A 112 2.76 -14.41 -1.96
N ASP A 113 3.61 -13.83 -1.12
CA ASP A 113 3.71 -14.11 0.32
C ASP A 113 2.61 -13.43 1.17
N LEU A 114 1.76 -12.59 0.57
CA LEU A 114 0.67 -11.91 1.28
C LEU A 114 -0.38 -12.94 1.73
N PRO A 115 -0.71 -13.01 3.04
CA PRO A 115 -1.77 -13.90 3.51
C PRO A 115 -3.15 -13.54 2.94
N ASP A 116 -3.97 -14.56 2.66
CA ASP A 116 -5.34 -14.39 2.13
C ASP A 116 -6.21 -13.46 2.99
N GLU A 117 -6.06 -13.54 4.31
CA GLU A 117 -6.76 -12.70 5.27
C GLU A 117 -6.39 -11.21 5.10
N LEU A 118 -5.13 -10.90 4.84
CA LEU A 118 -4.68 -9.54 4.59
C LEU A 118 -5.14 -9.04 3.22
N LEU A 119 -5.09 -9.89 2.19
CA LEU A 119 -5.62 -9.54 0.87
C LEU A 119 -7.11 -9.19 0.97
N THR A 120 -7.90 -10.05 1.62
CA THR A 120 -9.34 -9.83 1.83
C THR A 120 -9.60 -8.53 2.59
N LEU A 121 -8.86 -8.27 3.67
CA LEU A 121 -8.97 -7.05 4.46
C LEU A 121 -8.69 -5.80 3.62
N ILE A 122 -7.64 -5.83 2.79
CA ILE A 122 -7.26 -4.71 1.93
C ILE A 122 -8.35 -4.46 0.88
N LEU A 123 -8.79 -5.50 0.17
CA LEU A 123 -9.84 -5.39 -0.85
C LEU A 123 -11.14 -4.84 -0.26
N GLN A 124 -11.53 -5.30 0.94
CA GLN A 124 -12.72 -4.81 1.63
C GLN A 124 -12.61 -3.32 1.95
N HIS A 125 -11.52 -2.87 2.57
CA HIS A 125 -11.38 -1.46 2.94
C HIS A 125 -11.23 -0.53 1.75
N VAL A 126 -10.57 -0.97 0.68
CA VAL A 126 -10.51 -0.20 -0.57
C VAL A 126 -11.89 -0.13 -1.23
N GLY A 127 -12.64 -1.24 -1.24
CA GLY A 127 -14.02 -1.28 -1.73
C GLY A 127 -14.94 -0.32 -0.96
N ASP A 128 -14.92 -0.38 0.37
CA ASP A 128 -15.69 0.52 1.24
C ASP A 128 -15.37 2.00 0.98
N TYR A 129 -14.09 2.32 0.76
CA TYR A 129 -13.66 3.67 0.42
C TYR A 129 -14.20 4.11 -0.96
N ASN A 130 -14.03 3.29 -1.98
CA ASN A 130 -14.52 3.58 -3.34
C ASN A 130 -16.05 3.75 -3.38
N ASP A 131 -16.78 2.92 -2.62
CA ASP A 131 -18.23 3.01 -2.51
C ASP A 131 -18.70 4.28 -1.80
N ARG A 132 -17.95 4.74 -0.79
CA ARG A 132 -18.23 6.03 -0.12
C ARG A 132 -18.02 7.21 -1.05
N LEU A 133 -16.99 7.18 -1.89
CA LEU A 133 -16.76 8.22 -2.91
C LEU A 133 -17.84 8.21 -3.99
N SER A 134 -18.36 7.04 -4.38
CA SER A 134 -19.38 6.94 -5.43
C SER A 134 -20.77 7.42 -5.01
N ARG A 135 -21.01 7.56 -3.69
CA ARG A 135 -22.28 8.02 -3.10
C ARG A 135 -22.33 9.53 -2.86
N ASN A 136 -21.25 10.25 -3.14
CA ASN A 136 -21.09 11.69 -2.90
C ASN A 136 -21.01 12.45 -4.24
#